data_AF-A0A4D4LR49-F1
#
_entry.id   AF-A0A4D4LR49-F1
#
_cell.length_a   1.000
_cell.length_b   1.000
_cell.length_c   1.000
_cell.angle_alpha   90.00
_cell.angle_beta   90.00
_cell.angle_gamma   90.00
#
_symmetry.space_group_name_H-M   'P 1'
#
loop_
_entity.id
_entity.type
_entity.pdbx_description
1 polymer ?
#
loop_
_entity_poly.entity_id
_entity_poly.type
_entity_poly.pdbx_seq_one_letter_code
_entity_poly.pdbx_strand_id
1 'polypeptide(L)'
;MLVAELVGLLNDAEHYLMGTPDQRLAYLERRAKLLHRLMDATGDESSRYLAQDAEDRAAAARAGAEALAAECGDPHPAPRGP
;
A
#
# COMPACT_ATOMS: atom_id res chain seq x y z
N MET A 1 -7.30 -4.68 19.65
CA MET A 1 -8.33 -5.69 19.32
C MET A 1 -8.29 -5.93 17.83
N LEU A 2 -7.87 -7.12 17.37
CA LEU A 2 -7.79 -7.49 15.94
C LEU A 2 -9.11 -7.28 15.20
N VAL A 3 -10.24 -7.57 15.87
CA VAL A 3 -11.59 -7.42 15.28
C VAL A 3 -11.91 -5.96 14.94
N ALA A 4 -11.56 -5.00 15.80
CA ALA A 4 -11.80 -3.58 15.52
C ALA A 4 -10.94 -3.08 14.36
N GLU A 5 -9.68 -3.53 14.27
CA GLU A 5 -8.80 -3.23 13.14
C GLU A 5 -9.34 -3.82 11.83
N LEU A 6 -9.88 -5.04 11.87
CA LEU A 6 -10.52 -5.69 10.73
C LEU A 6 -11.77 -4.94 10.26
N VAL A 7 -12.65 -4.55 11.18
CA VAL A 7 -13.87 -3.77 10.85
C VAL A 7 -13.49 -2.42 10.24
N GLY A 8 -12.50 -1.73 10.80
CA GLY A 8 -11.99 -0.47 10.23
C GLY A 8 -11.42 -0.67 8.82
N LEU A 9 -10.64 -1.73 8.62
CA LEU A 9 -10.09 -2.07 7.30
C LEU A 9 -11.19 -2.37 6.27
N LEU A 10 -12.24 -3.10 6.66
CA LEU A 10 -13.37 -3.41 5.78
C LEU A 10 -14.15 -2.15 5.37
N ASN A 11 -14.33 -1.21 6.30
CA ASN A 11 -14.96 0.08 6.00
C ASN A 11 -14.12 0.94 5.03
N ASP A 12 -12.80 0.91 5.19
CA ASP A 12 -11.87 1.59 4.26
C ASP A 12 -11.84 0.93 2.88
N ALA A 13 -12.13 -0.38 2.79
CA ALA A 13 -12.09 -1.13 1.53
C ALA A 13 -13.10 -0.61 0.51
N GLU A 14 -14.26 -0.13 0.95
CA GLU A 14 -15.28 0.48 0.08
C GLU A 14 -14.75 1.72 -0.66
N HIS A 15 -13.78 2.42 -0.07
CA HIS A 15 -13.22 3.65 -0.60
C HIS A 15 -11.91 3.43 -1.38
N TYR A 16 -11.39 2.20 -1.42
CA TYR A 16 -10.10 1.90 -2.03
C TYR A 16 -10.03 2.32 -3.51
N LEU A 17 -11.05 2.02 -4.31
CA LEU A 17 -11.02 2.34 -5.74
C LEU A 17 -11.15 3.84 -6.04
N MET A 18 -11.79 4.58 -5.13
CA MET A 18 -12.03 6.03 -5.28
C MET A 18 -10.97 6.88 -4.57
N GLY A 19 -10.05 6.25 -3.83
CA GLY A 19 -9.00 6.92 -3.09
C GLY A 19 -7.85 7.42 -3.97
N THR A 20 -7.18 8.46 -3.49
CA THR A 20 -5.90 8.93 -4.05
C THR A 20 -4.84 7.82 -4.00
N PRO A 21 -3.78 7.89 -4.83
CA PRO A 21 -2.69 6.92 -4.79
C PRO A 21 -2.12 6.69 -3.39
N ASP A 22 -1.92 7.76 -2.61
CA ASP A 22 -1.40 7.67 -1.24
C ASP A 22 -2.38 7.00 -0.27
N GLN A 23 -3.69 7.29 -0.39
CA GLN A 23 -4.72 6.63 0.41
C GLN A 23 -4.81 5.13 0.09
N ARG A 24 -4.68 4.78 -1.19
CA ARG A 24 -4.64 3.39 -1.67
C ARG A 24 -3.43 2.65 -1.14
N LEU A 25 -2.25 3.28 -1.18
CA LEU A 25 -1.03 2.72 -0.62
C LEU A 25 -1.17 2.49 0.89
N ALA A 26 -1.61 3.51 1.63
CA ALA A 26 -1.79 3.42 3.07
C ALA A 26 -2.80 2.34 3.47
N TYR A 27 -3.86 2.14 2.68
CA TYR A 27 -4.81 1.04 2.86
C TYR A 27 -4.13 -0.33 2.67
N LEU A 28 -3.38 -0.52 1.58
CA LEU A 28 -2.70 -1.78 1.29
C LEU A 28 -1.69 -2.17 2.37
N GLU A 29 -0.96 -1.20 2.91
CA GLU A 29 0.00 -1.43 4.00
C GLU A 29 -0.68 -1.82 5.31
N ARG A 30 -1.80 -1.14 5.66
CA ARG A 30 -2.61 -1.53 6.81
C ARG A 30 -3.18 -2.93 6.65
N ARG A 31 -3.64 -3.27 5.43
CA ARG A 31 -4.17 -4.60 5.09
C ARG A 31 -3.11 -5.69 5.27
N ALA A 32 -1.91 -5.51 4.68
CA ALA A 32 -0.80 -6.45 4.82
C ALA A 32 -0.44 -6.70 6.29
N LYS A 33 -0.28 -5.62 7.06
CA LYS A 33 0.06 -5.69 8.49
C LYS A 33 -1.00 -6.43 9.31
N LEU A 34 -2.28 -6.20 9.03
CA LEU A 34 -3.37 -6.89 9.72
C LEU A 34 -3.39 -8.38 9.38
N LEU A 35 -3.17 -8.74 8.12
CA LEU A 35 -3.16 -10.14 7.66
C LEU A 35 -1.99 -10.93 8.26
N HIS A 36 -0.81 -10.32 8.38
CA HIS A 36 0.30 -10.94 9.13
C HIS A 36 -0.05 -11.19 10.59
N ARG A 37 -0.65 -10.21 11.27
CA ARG A 37 -1.09 -10.39 12.66
C ARG A 37 -2.18 -11.45 12.80
N LEU A 38 -3.06 -11.60 11.81
CA LEU A 38 -4.06 -12.67 11.77
C LEU A 38 -3.39 -14.03 11.62
N MET A 39 -2.46 -14.17 10.67
CA MET A 39 -1.66 -15.38 10.50
C MET A 39 -0.95 -15.75 11.81
N ASP A 40 -0.28 -14.80 12.46
CA ASP A 40 0.42 -15.03 13.73
C ASP A 40 -0.54 -15.48 14.85
N ALA A 41 -1.75 -14.93 14.89
CA ALA A 41 -2.73 -15.21 15.93
C ALA A 41 -3.51 -16.52 15.72
N THR A 42 -3.79 -16.90 14.47
CA THR A 42 -4.68 -18.02 14.14
C THR A 42 -3.99 -19.18 13.45
N GLY A 43 -2.74 -19.02 13.01
CA GLY A 43 -2.05 -19.99 12.14
C GLY A 43 -2.69 -20.12 10.77
N ASP A 44 -3.52 -19.16 10.35
CA ASP A 44 -4.21 -19.21 9.06
C ASP A 44 -3.25 -18.90 7.92
N GLU A 45 -2.87 -19.95 7.21
CA GLU A 45 -2.00 -19.90 6.05
C GLU A 45 -2.63 -19.12 4.87
N SER A 46 -3.97 -19.07 4.79
CA SER A 46 -4.68 -18.29 3.75
C SER A 46 -4.38 -16.79 3.89
N SER A 47 -4.24 -16.32 5.13
CA SER A 47 -3.87 -14.94 5.44
C SER A 47 -2.45 -14.61 4.95
N ARG A 48 -1.53 -15.59 4.83
CA ARG A 48 -0.19 -15.37 4.28
C ARG A 48 -0.24 -14.96 2.81
N TYR A 49 -1.01 -15.67 1.99
CA TYR A 49 -1.15 -15.35 0.57
C TYR A 49 -1.75 -13.94 0.38
N LEU A 50 -2.78 -13.62 1.17
CA LEU A 50 -3.43 -12.31 1.11
C LEU A 50 -2.52 -11.18 1.59
N ALA A 51 -1.66 -11.43 2.59
CA ALA A 51 -0.68 -10.47 3.05
C ALA A 51 0.34 -10.15 1.96
N GLN A 52 0.88 -11.19 1.30
CA GLN A 52 1.80 -11.03 0.18
C GLN A 52 1.16 -10.27 -0.99
N ASP A 53 -0.07 -10.60 -1.40
CA ASP A 53 -0.79 -9.86 -2.45
C ASP A 53 -0.94 -8.37 -2.09
N ALA A 54 -1.21 -8.06 -0.82
CA ALA A 54 -1.32 -6.67 -0.36
C ALA A 54 0.03 -5.93 -0.44
N GLU A 55 1.13 -6.59 -0.08
CA GLU A 55 2.49 -6.05 -0.17
C GLU A 55 2.92 -5.82 -1.62
N ASP A 56 2.68 -6.78 -2.50
CA ASP A 56 3.03 -6.68 -3.93
C ASP A 56 2.30 -5.50 -4.59
N ARG A 57 1.02 -5.32 -4.26
CA ARG A 57 0.25 -4.16 -4.73
C ARG A 57 0.75 -2.85 -4.14
N ALA A 58 1.18 -2.83 -2.89
CA ALA A 58 1.75 -1.65 -2.25
C ALA A 58 3.08 -1.27 -2.92
N ALA A 59 3.94 -2.25 -3.19
CA ALA A 59 5.18 -2.05 -3.93
C ALA A 59 4.93 -1.51 -5.35
N ALA A 60 3.96 -2.07 -6.08
CA ALA A 60 3.57 -1.58 -7.39
C ALA A 60 3.03 -0.14 -7.35
N ALA A 61 2.24 0.20 -6.34
CA ALA A 61 1.72 1.57 -6.16
C ALA A 61 2.85 2.58 -5.88
N ARG A 62 3.83 2.20 -5.04
CA ARG A 62 5.04 3.01 -4.78
C ARG A 62 5.87 3.23 -6.04
N ALA A 63 6.17 2.15 -6.77
CA ALA A 63 6.92 2.23 -8.02
C ALA A 63 6.20 3.10 -9.07
N GLY A 64 4.88 2.99 -9.18
CA GLY A 64 4.08 3.84 -10.07
C GLY A 64 4.11 5.32 -9.67
N ALA A 65 4.05 5.63 -8.37
CA ALA A 65 4.17 6.99 -7.88
C ALA A 65 5.57 7.58 -8.13
N GLU A 66 6.63 6.80 -7.93
CA GLU A 66 8.02 7.19 -8.23
C GLU A 66 8.22 7.44 -9.72
N ALA A 67 7.70 6.57 -10.58
CA ALA A 67 7.76 6.74 -12.03
C ALA A 67 7.03 8.02 -12.48
N LEU A 68 5.83 8.27 -11.96
CA LEU A 68 5.09 9.49 -12.25
C LEU A 68 5.83 10.74 -11.76
N ALA A 69 6.43 10.69 -10.57
CA ALA A 69 7.24 11.79 -10.05
C ALA A 69 8.47 12.08 -10.93
N ALA A 70 9.12 11.04 -11.45
CA ALA A 70 10.22 11.17 -12.40
C ALA A 70 9.77 11.77 -13.75
N GLU A 71 8.60 11.39 -14.25
CA GLU A 71 8.00 11.95 -15.47
C GLU A 71 7.56 13.41 -15.28
N CYS A 72 7.05 13.76 -14.09
CA CYS A 72 6.60 15.12 -13.78
C CYS A 72 7.74 16.12 -13.49
N GLY A 73 8.98 15.65 -13.38
CA GLY A 73 10.21 16.45 -13.46
C GLY A 73 10.20 17.81 -12.77
N ASP A 74 10.72 17.89 -11.55
CA ASP A 74 11.43 19.10 -11.13
C ASP A 74 12.64 19.24 -12.06
N PRO A 75 12.78 20.34 -12.84
CA PRO A 75 13.77 20.41 -13.89
C PRO A 75 15.17 20.28 -13.29
N HIS A 76 15.94 19.32 -13.81
CA HIS A 76 17.36 19.18 -13.50
C HIS A 76 18.03 20.55 -13.70
N PRO A 77 18.65 21.16 -12.67
CA PRO A 77 19.31 22.44 -12.86
C PRO A 77 20.36 22.26 -13.96
N ALA A 78 20.26 23.08 -15.00
CA ALA A 78 21.13 23.03 -16.16
C ALA A 78 22.60 23.03 -15.69
N PRO A 79 23.48 22.22 -16.29
CA PRO A 79 24.89 22.25 -15.95
C PRO A 79 25.40 23.68 -16.18
N ARG A 80 25.96 24.28 -15.14
CA ARG A 80 26.68 25.54 -15.25
C ARG A 80 27.89 25.26 -16.12
N GLY A 81 27.83 25.72 -17.38
CA GLY A 81 28.96 25.68 -18.31
C GLY A 81 30.16 26.46 -17.75
N PRO A 82 31.36 26.18 -18.29
CA PRO A 82 32.63 26.72 -17.79
C PRO A 82 32.70 28.25 -17.84
#